data_AF-A0A522VC37-F1
#
_entry.id   AF-A0A522VC37-F1
#
_cell.length_a   1.000
_cell.length_b   1.000
_cell.length_c   1.000
_cell.angle_alpha   90.00
_cell.angle_beta   90.00
_cell.angle_gamma   90.00
#
_symmetry.space_group_name_H-M   'P 1'
#
loop_
_entity.id
_entity.type
_entity.pdbx_description
1 polymer ?
#
loop_
_entity_poly.entity_id
_entity_poly.type
_entity_poly.pdbx_seq_one_letter_code
_entity_poly.pdbx_strand_id
1 'polypeptide(L)'
;MPSTQFYSRLPLLTDFRAISRAENFAPLPEDWHVVMSDVRNSTVAVQSGQYKNVNTVGAALITALLNAAGAIEIPFIFEGDGSTLCVPPELLDDARAALLQTRELAQRSFGLDLRIATIPVADIAAAGSSIRVARFQVSEHYVQALFTGGGLAHAERLLKDPASAPRYAVVPGSVAPRGNFDGLECRWQDIPSPHGETVSVMVR
;
A
#
# COMPACT_ATOMS: atom_id res chain seq x y z
N MET A 1 5.09 -4.06 24.38
CA MET A 1 3.61 -4.14 24.30
C MET A 1 3.25 -4.20 22.83
N PRO A 2 2.23 -4.98 22.43
CA PRO A 2 1.76 -5.02 21.05
C PRO A 2 1.42 -3.60 20.58
N SER A 3 2.03 -3.16 19.49
CA SER A 3 1.79 -1.85 18.88
C SER A 3 0.56 -1.87 17.97
N THR A 4 -0.24 -2.94 17.97
CA THR A 4 -1.42 -3.16 17.11
C THR A 4 -2.50 -2.08 17.19
N GLN A 5 -2.60 -1.35 18.31
CA GLN A 5 -3.54 -0.23 18.47
C GLN A 5 -2.91 1.13 18.16
N PHE A 6 -1.66 1.18 17.70
CA PHE A 6 -0.95 2.44 17.40
C PHE A 6 -1.75 3.30 16.42
N TYR A 7 -2.13 2.73 15.28
CA TYR A 7 -2.77 3.50 14.21
C TYR A 7 -4.17 3.97 14.62
N SER A 8 -5.01 3.08 15.18
CA SER A 8 -6.38 3.44 15.59
C SER A 8 -6.45 4.50 16.68
N ARG A 9 -5.38 4.67 17.47
CA ARG A 9 -5.25 5.70 18.52
C ARG A 9 -4.75 7.05 18.03
N LEU A 10 -4.33 7.17 16.76
CA LEU A 10 -3.92 8.46 16.22
C LEU A 10 -5.12 9.42 16.14
N PRO A 11 -4.91 10.73 16.45
CA PRO A 11 -5.95 11.73 16.29
C PRO A 11 -6.50 11.75 14.86
N LEU A 12 -7.83 11.88 14.77
CA LEU A 12 -8.50 12.03 13.48
C LEU A 12 -8.49 13.49 13.06
N LEU A 13 -7.78 13.79 11.98
CA LEU A 13 -7.75 15.11 11.37
C LEU A 13 -9.03 15.30 10.55
N THR A 14 -9.76 16.39 10.80
CA THR A 14 -10.97 16.75 10.05
C THR A 14 -10.82 18.06 9.27
N ASP A 15 -9.80 18.85 9.58
CA ASP A 15 -9.43 20.06 8.83
C ASP A 15 -8.30 19.74 7.85
N PHE A 16 -8.55 19.93 6.55
CA PHE A 16 -7.56 19.70 5.50
C PHE A 16 -6.26 20.50 5.71
N ARG A 17 -6.35 21.70 6.30
CA ARG A 17 -5.16 22.53 6.61
C ARG A 17 -4.24 21.89 7.64
N ALA A 18 -4.72 20.93 8.42
CA ALA A 18 -3.92 20.20 9.39
C ALA A 18 -2.89 19.28 8.71
N ILE A 19 -3.08 18.93 7.43
CA ILE A 19 -2.19 18.05 6.68
C ILE A 19 -0.82 18.69 6.40
N SER A 20 -0.73 20.02 6.36
CA SER A 20 0.54 20.72 6.14
C SER A 20 1.41 20.84 7.41
N ARG A 21 0.91 20.40 8.56
CA ARG A 21 1.57 20.52 9.86
C ARG A 21 2.25 19.20 10.24
N ALA A 22 3.57 19.18 10.24
CA ALA A 22 4.37 17.98 10.49
C ALA A 22 4.13 17.36 11.88
N GLU A 23 3.74 18.17 12.87
CA GLU A 23 3.42 17.75 14.23
C GLU A 23 2.17 16.84 14.30
N ASN A 24 1.31 16.87 13.28
CA ASN A 24 0.12 16.02 13.22
C ASN A 24 0.42 14.59 12.76
N PHE A 25 1.65 14.31 12.33
CA PHE A 25 2.08 12.99 11.90
C PHE A 25 2.91 12.33 12.99
N ALA A 26 2.53 11.13 13.39
CA ALA A 26 3.28 10.31 14.33
C ALA A 26 4.28 9.41 13.60
N PRO A 27 5.49 9.19 14.13
CA PRO A 27 6.41 8.20 13.57
C PRO A 27 5.80 6.80 13.68
N LEU A 28 5.92 6.01 12.61
CA LEU A 28 5.50 4.61 12.62
C LEU A 28 6.38 3.81 13.60
N PRO A 29 5.85 2.82 14.33
CA PRO A 29 6.65 2.03 15.25
C PRO A 29 7.76 1.26 14.53
N GLU A 30 8.95 1.17 15.14
CA GLU A 30 10.14 0.58 14.51
C GLU A 30 10.04 -0.93 14.28
N ASP A 31 9.20 -1.61 15.06
CA ASP A 31 8.90 -3.04 14.95
C ASP A 31 7.95 -3.36 13.77
N TRP A 32 7.33 -2.35 13.17
CA TRP A 32 6.42 -2.54 12.04
C TRP A 32 7.17 -2.84 10.74
N HIS A 33 6.40 -3.35 9.78
CA HIS A 33 6.87 -3.62 8.44
C HIS A 33 6.04 -2.84 7.41
N VAL A 34 6.73 -2.34 6.40
CA VAL A 34 6.12 -1.83 5.17
C VAL A 34 5.91 -3.02 4.24
N VAL A 35 4.67 -3.18 3.77
CA VAL A 35 4.22 -4.25 2.88
C VAL A 35 3.86 -3.60 1.55
N MET A 36 4.52 -4.01 0.46
CA MET A 36 4.38 -3.34 -0.83
C MET A 36 4.14 -4.33 -1.96
N SER A 37 3.36 -3.89 -2.93
CA SER A 37 3.31 -4.49 -4.26
C SER A 37 3.36 -3.45 -5.36
N ASP A 38 3.90 -3.83 -6.51
CA ASP A 38 4.05 -2.97 -7.69
C ASP A 38 4.09 -3.82 -8.97
N VAL A 39 3.20 -3.53 -9.93
CA VAL A 39 3.12 -4.24 -11.20
C VAL A 39 4.32 -3.87 -12.08
N ARG A 40 5.09 -4.87 -12.53
CA ARG A 40 6.19 -4.63 -13.46
C ARG A 40 5.68 -4.13 -14.80
N ASN A 41 6.34 -3.10 -15.33
CA ASN A 41 6.02 -2.51 -16.62
C ASN A 41 4.55 -2.07 -16.74
N SER A 42 3.96 -1.60 -15.64
CA SER A 42 2.57 -1.12 -15.56
C SER A 42 2.23 -0.10 -16.64
N THR A 43 3.13 0.83 -16.97
CA THR A 43 2.94 1.80 -18.05
C THR A 43 2.61 1.14 -19.39
N VAL A 44 3.32 0.05 -19.74
CA VAL A 44 3.10 -0.69 -20.99
C VAL A 44 1.77 -1.46 -20.92
N ALA A 45 1.44 -2.03 -19.75
CA ALA A 45 0.17 -2.70 -19.53
C ALA A 45 -1.02 -1.71 -19.66
N VAL A 46 -0.92 -0.52 -19.08
CA VAL A 46 -1.93 0.54 -19.19
C VAL A 46 -2.07 1.00 -20.64
N GLN A 47 -0.96 1.26 -21.35
CA GLN A 47 -0.98 1.65 -22.76
C GLN A 47 -1.60 0.58 -23.68
N SER A 48 -1.54 -0.70 -23.29
CA SER A 48 -2.20 -1.81 -24.00
C SER A 48 -3.65 -2.04 -23.56
N GLY A 49 -4.26 -1.11 -22.82
CA GLY A 49 -5.67 -1.17 -22.42
C GLY A 49 -5.93 -1.98 -21.14
N GLN A 50 -4.90 -2.43 -20.43
CA GLN A 50 -5.04 -3.24 -19.22
C GLN A 50 -5.18 -2.41 -17.93
N TYR A 51 -5.55 -1.13 -18.01
CA TYR A 51 -5.64 -0.25 -16.84
C TYR A 51 -6.50 -0.82 -15.71
N LYS A 52 -7.64 -1.45 -16.05
CA LYS A 52 -8.52 -2.08 -15.05
C LYS A 52 -7.84 -3.25 -14.36
N ASN A 53 -7.10 -4.07 -15.10
CA ASN A 53 -6.39 -5.23 -14.55
C ASN A 53 -5.29 -4.77 -13.60
N VAL A 54 -4.49 -3.78 -14.02
CA VAL A 54 -3.42 -3.17 -13.21
C VAL A 54 -3.98 -2.62 -11.90
N ASN A 55 -5.03 -1.80 -11.97
CA ASN A 55 -5.67 -1.24 -10.78
C ASN A 55 -6.32 -2.30 -9.88
N THR A 56 -6.92 -3.33 -10.47
CA THR A 56 -7.52 -4.45 -9.73
C THR A 56 -6.46 -5.19 -8.92
N VAL A 57 -5.27 -5.44 -9.49
CA VAL A 57 -4.15 -6.06 -8.77
C VAL A 57 -3.68 -5.18 -7.61
N GLY A 58 -3.51 -3.87 -7.83
CA GLY A 58 -3.12 -2.95 -6.76
C GLY A 58 -4.12 -2.90 -5.60
N ALA A 59 -5.42 -2.92 -5.90
CA ALA A 59 -6.50 -2.95 -4.90
C ALA A 59 -6.70 -4.32 -4.23
N ALA A 60 -6.34 -5.41 -4.90
CA ALA A 60 -6.49 -6.77 -4.38
C ALA A 60 -5.65 -7.02 -3.12
N LEU A 61 -4.40 -6.51 -3.10
CA LEU A 61 -3.54 -6.64 -1.92
C LEU A 61 -4.14 -5.91 -0.71
N ILE A 62 -4.64 -4.68 -0.92
CA ILE A 62 -5.29 -3.90 0.15
C ILE A 62 -6.46 -4.69 0.72
N THR A 63 -7.33 -5.21 -0.16
CA THR A 63 -8.51 -5.98 0.26
C THR A 63 -8.11 -7.23 1.05
N ALA A 64 -7.14 -8.00 0.55
CA ALA A 64 -6.66 -9.20 1.23
C ALA A 64 -6.09 -8.90 2.62
N LEU A 65 -5.34 -7.82 2.76
CA LEU A 65 -4.74 -7.43 4.02
C LEU A 65 -5.74 -6.84 5.02
N LEU A 66 -6.70 -6.06 4.58
CA LEU A 66 -7.77 -5.57 5.45
C LEU A 66 -8.62 -6.74 5.98
N ASN A 67 -8.93 -7.71 5.12
CA ASN A 67 -9.65 -8.92 5.51
C ASN A 67 -8.85 -9.78 6.51
N ALA A 68 -7.52 -9.86 6.35
CA ALA A 68 -6.65 -10.56 7.30
C ALA A 68 -6.49 -9.81 8.62
N ALA A 69 -6.40 -8.48 8.59
CA ALA A 69 -6.20 -7.63 9.76
C ALA A 69 -7.42 -7.63 10.71
N GLY A 70 -8.62 -7.83 10.17
CA GLY A 70 -9.85 -7.87 10.95
C GLY A 70 -10.08 -6.57 11.72
N ALA A 71 -9.96 -6.63 13.05
CA ALA A 71 -10.15 -5.47 13.93
C ALA A 71 -8.90 -4.57 14.06
N ILE A 72 -7.74 -5.00 13.56
CA ILE A 72 -6.52 -4.20 13.61
C ILE A 72 -6.56 -3.17 12.47
N GLU A 73 -6.67 -1.90 12.81
CA GLU A 73 -6.56 -0.84 11.79
C GLU A 73 -5.11 -0.71 11.32
N ILE A 74 -4.90 -0.80 10.01
CA ILE A 74 -3.60 -0.64 9.36
C ILE A 74 -3.66 0.53 8.35
N PRO A 75 -2.65 1.42 8.31
CA PRO A 75 -2.60 2.47 7.32
C PRO A 75 -2.16 1.92 5.96
N PHE A 76 -2.78 2.42 4.89
CA PHE A 76 -2.46 2.02 3.52
C PHE A 76 -2.60 3.18 2.54
N ILE A 77 -1.93 3.04 1.38
CA ILE A 77 -2.10 3.88 0.20
C ILE A 77 -2.23 2.98 -1.04
N PHE A 78 -3.17 3.34 -1.90
CA PHE A 78 -3.32 2.78 -3.23
C PHE A 78 -2.53 3.65 -4.22
N GLU A 79 -1.64 3.04 -5.00
CA GLU A 79 -0.69 3.74 -5.87
C GLU A 79 -1.06 3.61 -7.36
N GLY A 80 -2.18 2.96 -7.68
CA GLY A 80 -2.63 2.70 -9.04
C GLY A 80 -2.18 1.33 -9.54
N ASP A 81 -0.88 1.14 -9.73
CA ASP A 81 -0.27 -0.11 -10.17
C ASP A 81 0.27 -0.98 -9.03
N GLY A 82 -0.02 -0.57 -7.81
CA GLY A 82 0.51 -1.15 -6.60
C GLY A 82 -0.22 -0.65 -5.38
N SER A 83 0.27 -1.09 -4.23
CA SER A 83 -0.21 -0.59 -2.95
C SER A 83 0.85 -0.79 -1.88
N THR A 84 0.77 0.10 -0.90
CA THR A 84 1.68 0.13 0.24
C THR A 84 0.86 0.15 1.52
N LEU A 85 1.16 -0.77 2.42
CA LEU A 85 0.53 -0.89 3.74
C LEU A 85 1.62 -0.92 4.81
N CYS A 86 1.30 -0.50 6.03
CA CYS A 86 2.18 -0.74 7.18
C CYS A 86 1.48 -1.66 8.16
N VAL A 87 2.15 -2.73 8.57
CA VAL A 87 1.57 -3.76 9.44
C VAL A 87 2.43 -3.97 10.69
N PRO A 88 1.81 -4.24 11.85
CA PRO A 88 2.52 -4.65 13.04
C PRO A 88 3.07 -6.09 12.87
N PRO A 89 4.03 -6.52 13.71
CA PRO A 89 4.63 -7.86 13.66
C PRO A 89 3.61 -9.00 13.63
N GLU A 90 2.49 -8.85 14.34
CA GLU A 90 1.43 -9.86 14.47
C GLU A 90 0.74 -10.18 13.14
N LEU A 91 0.78 -9.26 12.17
CA LEU A 91 0.19 -9.44 10.84
C LEU A 91 1.21 -9.77 9.75
N LEU A 92 2.50 -9.89 10.08
CA LEU A 92 3.55 -10.04 9.08
C LEU A 92 3.43 -11.33 8.25
N ASP A 93 3.09 -12.45 8.89
CA ASP A 93 2.95 -13.72 8.18
C ASP A 93 1.69 -13.76 7.30
N ASP A 94 0.58 -13.17 7.75
CA ASP A 94 -0.62 -13.02 6.93
C ASP A 94 -0.39 -12.02 5.79
N ALA A 95 0.42 -10.98 6.00
CA ALA A 95 0.84 -10.07 4.94
C ALA A 95 1.68 -10.75 3.87
N ARG A 96 2.64 -11.58 4.27
CA ARG A 96 3.42 -12.40 3.33
C ARG A 96 2.53 -13.36 2.55
N ALA A 97 1.57 -13.99 3.23
CA ALA A 97 0.62 -14.90 2.58
C ALA A 97 -0.27 -14.16 1.57
N ALA A 98 -0.77 -12.97 1.92
CA ALA A 98 -1.61 -12.13 1.05
C ALA A 98 -0.83 -11.61 -0.16
N LEU A 99 0.43 -11.21 0.02
CA LEU A 99 1.32 -10.82 -1.07
C LEU A 99 1.52 -11.97 -2.07
N LEU A 100 1.79 -13.18 -1.58
CA LEU A 100 1.93 -14.37 -2.43
C LEU A 100 0.64 -14.68 -3.19
N GLN A 101 -0.51 -14.66 -2.50
CA GLN A 101 -1.82 -14.89 -3.10
C GLN A 101 -2.15 -13.84 -4.16
N THR A 102 -1.80 -12.58 -3.93
CA THR A 102 -2.05 -11.48 -4.86
C THR A 102 -1.14 -11.58 -6.09
N ARG A 103 0.12 -12.01 -5.92
CA ARG A 103 1.01 -12.29 -7.04
C ARG A 103 0.49 -13.44 -7.90
N GLU A 104 -0.06 -14.50 -7.28
CA GLU A 104 -0.70 -15.58 -8.03
C GLU A 104 -1.95 -15.11 -8.78
N LEU A 105 -2.79 -14.28 -8.16
CA LEU A 105 -3.95 -13.67 -8.82
C LEU A 105 -3.52 -12.83 -10.04
N ALA A 106 -2.53 -11.95 -9.87
CA ALA A 106 -2.01 -11.10 -10.93
C ALA A 106 -1.54 -11.93 -12.14
N GLN A 107 -0.78 -12.99 -11.89
CA GLN A 107 -0.28 -13.86 -12.94
C GLN A 107 -1.39 -14.69 -13.59
N ARG A 108 -2.24 -15.34 -12.80
CA ARG A 108 -3.24 -16.31 -13.31
C ARG A 108 -4.41 -15.64 -14.01
N SER A 109 -4.87 -14.50 -13.52
CA SER A 109 -6.07 -13.83 -14.05
C SER A 109 -5.73 -12.81 -15.13
N PHE A 110 -4.55 -12.19 -15.07
CA PHE A 110 -4.21 -11.05 -15.92
C PHE A 110 -2.87 -11.17 -16.65
N GLY A 111 -2.05 -12.19 -16.36
CA GLY A 111 -0.70 -12.32 -16.94
C GLY A 111 0.25 -11.20 -16.52
N LEU A 112 -0.01 -10.55 -15.37
CA LEU A 112 0.80 -9.46 -14.85
C LEU A 112 1.84 -9.97 -13.85
N ASP A 113 3.08 -9.50 -14.00
CA ASP A 113 4.15 -9.76 -13.03
C ASP A 113 4.10 -8.72 -11.90
N LEU A 114 3.99 -9.20 -10.66
CA LEU A 114 3.83 -8.37 -9.46
C LEU A 114 5.08 -8.47 -8.58
N ARG A 115 5.77 -7.35 -8.37
CA ARG A 115 6.78 -7.21 -7.32
C ARG A 115 6.07 -7.25 -5.97
N ILE A 116 6.63 -7.97 -5.01
CA ILE A 116 6.12 -8.04 -3.64
C ILE A 116 7.28 -7.99 -2.64
N ALA A 117 7.14 -7.20 -1.58
CA ALA A 117 8.14 -7.13 -0.52
C ALA A 117 7.54 -6.84 0.86
N THR A 118 8.30 -7.23 1.88
CA THR A 118 8.15 -6.75 3.25
C THR A 118 9.46 -6.10 3.69
N ILE A 119 9.42 -4.83 4.07
CA ILE A 119 10.60 -4.04 4.45
C ILE A 119 10.44 -3.60 5.92
N PRO A 120 11.37 -3.95 6.82
CA PRO A 120 11.32 -3.48 8.20
C PRO A 120 11.41 -1.95 8.28
N VAL A 121 10.60 -1.32 9.13
CA VAL A 121 10.66 0.14 9.35
C VAL A 121 12.03 0.55 9.91
N ALA A 122 12.63 -0.29 10.75
CA ALA A 122 13.99 -0.09 11.25
C ALA A 122 15.05 0.04 10.14
N ASP A 123 14.93 -0.73 9.05
CA ASP A 123 15.88 -0.66 7.92
C ASP A 123 15.73 0.69 7.17
N ILE A 124 14.51 1.21 7.06
CA ILE A 124 14.21 2.53 6.46
C ILE A 124 14.76 3.65 7.34
N ALA A 125 14.62 3.53 8.66
CA ALA A 125 15.17 4.46 9.64
C ALA A 125 16.70 4.48 9.62
N ALA A 126 17.34 3.30 9.54
CA ALA A 126 18.79 3.18 9.43
C ALA A 126 19.37 3.83 8.16
N ALA A 127 18.56 3.94 7.10
CA ALA A 127 18.91 4.65 5.87
C ALA A 127 18.67 6.18 5.93
N GLY A 128 18.32 6.72 7.10
CA GLY A 128 18.11 8.16 7.32
C GLY A 128 16.76 8.69 6.82
N SER A 129 15.84 7.81 6.43
CA SER A 129 14.46 8.17 6.06
C SER A 129 13.50 7.86 7.20
N SER A 130 12.33 8.49 7.23
CA SER A 130 11.31 8.20 8.25
C SER A 130 9.94 7.96 7.62
N ILE A 131 9.13 7.13 8.26
CA ILE A 131 7.72 6.99 7.92
C ILE A 131 6.93 7.61 9.06
N ARG A 132 6.17 8.65 8.74
CA ARG A 132 5.22 9.25 9.67
C ARG A 132 3.84 9.19 9.07
N VAL A 133 2.85 8.94 9.92
CA VAL A 133 1.47 8.68 9.49
C VAL A 133 0.49 9.52 10.30
N ALA A 134 -0.58 9.96 9.63
CA ALA A 134 -1.75 10.60 10.23
C ALA A 134 -3.03 9.96 9.69
N ARG A 135 -4.15 10.18 10.40
CA ARG A 135 -5.50 9.78 9.97
C ARG A 135 -6.28 11.01 9.58
N PHE A 136 -6.85 11.01 8.38
CA PHE A 136 -7.65 12.12 7.88
C PHE A 136 -9.05 11.65 7.48
N GLN A 137 -10.08 12.30 8.02
CA GLN A 137 -11.47 12.03 7.68
C GLN A 137 -11.82 12.75 6.38
N VAL A 138 -11.89 11.99 5.29
CA VAL A 138 -12.25 12.51 3.96
C VAL A 138 -13.77 12.66 3.85
N SER A 139 -14.52 11.74 4.45
CA SER A 139 -15.99 11.79 4.55
C SER A 139 -16.46 11.12 5.83
N GLU A 140 -17.78 11.16 6.10
CA GLU A 140 -18.38 10.50 7.27
C GLU A 140 -17.98 9.01 7.39
N HIS A 141 -17.84 8.33 6.25
CA HIS A 141 -17.58 6.89 6.20
C HIS A 141 -16.19 6.52 5.69
N TYR A 142 -15.32 7.50 5.45
CA TYR A 142 -13.99 7.25 4.90
C TYR A 142 -12.89 8.01 5.64
N VAL A 143 -11.99 7.25 6.25
CA VAL A 143 -10.76 7.72 6.89
C VAL A 143 -9.59 7.22 6.07
N GLN A 144 -8.73 8.14 5.66
CA GLN A 144 -7.56 7.86 4.83
C GLN A 144 -6.27 8.04 5.64
N ALA A 145 -5.31 7.14 5.42
CA ALA A 145 -3.96 7.31 5.91
C ALA A 145 -3.23 8.38 5.08
N LEU A 146 -2.54 9.28 5.75
CA LEU A 146 -1.62 10.23 5.14
C LEU A 146 -0.21 9.90 5.58
N PHE A 147 0.75 9.97 4.66
CA PHE A 147 2.14 9.63 4.94
C PHE A 147 3.08 10.81 4.64
N THR A 148 4.15 10.91 5.43
CA THR A 148 5.25 11.86 5.20
C THR A 148 6.58 11.30 5.72
N GLY A 149 7.68 12.03 5.50
CA GLY A 149 9.03 11.67 5.96
C GLY A 149 9.92 10.98 4.92
N GLY A 150 9.41 10.75 3.70
CA GLY A 150 10.16 10.18 2.58
C GLY A 150 10.45 8.68 2.66
N GLY A 151 10.11 8.02 3.77
CA GLY A 151 10.38 6.61 3.99
C GLY A 151 9.66 5.66 3.02
N LEU A 152 8.41 5.95 2.64
CA LEU A 152 7.70 5.13 1.64
C LEU A 152 8.35 5.22 0.26
N ALA A 153 8.77 6.41 -0.17
CA ALA A 153 9.52 6.58 -1.42
C ALA A 153 10.87 5.86 -1.37
N HIS A 154 11.51 5.78 -0.19
CA HIS A 154 12.71 4.96 -0.02
C HIS A 154 12.40 3.46 -0.12
N ALA A 155 11.33 2.99 0.53
CA ALA A 155 10.89 1.60 0.46
C ALA A 155 10.57 1.17 -0.98
N GLU A 156 9.94 2.03 -1.77
CA GLU A 156 9.68 1.81 -3.19
C GLU A 156 10.97 1.62 -3.99
N ARG A 157 12.00 2.44 -3.71
CA ARG A 157 13.32 2.26 -4.33
C ARG A 157 13.94 0.91 -3.97
N LEU A 158 13.84 0.48 -2.71
CA LEU A 158 14.34 -0.83 -2.27
C LEU A 158 13.61 -2.00 -2.95
N LEU A 159 12.30 -1.86 -3.20
CA LEU A 159 11.50 -2.84 -3.92
C LEU A 159 11.92 -2.96 -5.39
N LYS A 160 12.27 -1.84 -6.03
CA LYS A 160 12.52 -1.75 -7.48
C LYS A 160 13.99 -1.97 -7.86
N ASP A 161 14.92 -1.67 -6.96
CA ASP A 161 16.37 -1.79 -7.20
C ASP A 161 16.84 -3.27 -7.19
N PRO A 162 17.43 -3.78 -8.28
CA PRO A 162 17.93 -5.15 -8.35
C PRO A 162 18.94 -5.53 -7.28
N ALA A 163 19.71 -4.57 -6.73
CA ALA A 163 20.70 -4.85 -5.70
C ALA A 163 20.08 -5.11 -4.32
N SER A 164 18.97 -4.43 -4.02
CA SER A 164 18.31 -4.50 -2.70
C SER A 164 17.04 -5.35 -2.69
N ALA A 165 16.33 -5.46 -3.82
CA ALA A 165 15.08 -6.20 -3.92
C ALA A 165 15.15 -7.67 -3.41
N PRO A 166 16.22 -8.46 -3.67
CA PRO A 166 16.30 -9.83 -3.18
C PRO A 166 16.26 -9.95 -1.65
N ARG A 167 16.72 -8.93 -0.91
CA ARG A 167 16.73 -8.92 0.56
C ARG A 167 15.33 -8.82 1.15
N TYR A 168 14.42 -8.11 0.48
CA TYR A 168 13.09 -7.78 1.00
C TYR A 168 11.96 -8.57 0.32
N ALA A 169 12.28 -9.32 -0.74
CA ALA A 169 11.32 -10.08 -1.51
C ALA A 169 10.63 -11.16 -0.67
N VAL A 170 9.32 -11.31 -0.87
CA VAL A 170 8.58 -12.45 -0.32
C VAL A 170 8.72 -13.64 -1.28
N VAL A 171 9.53 -14.62 -0.85
CA VAL A 171 9.89 -15.79 -1.65
C VAL A 171 8.75 -16.81 -1.65
N PRO A 172 8.34 -17.37 -2.80
CA PRO A 172 7.39 -18.48 -2.82
C PRO A 172 7.84 -19.63 -1.92
N GLY A 173 6.91 -20.22 -1.16
CA GLY A 173 7.22 -21.30 -0.22
C GLY A 173 7.73 -20.84 1.16
N SER A 174 8.01 -19.54 1.36
CA SER A 174 8.32 -18.99 2.70
C SER A 174 7.13 -19.06 3.65
N VAL A 175 5.91 -18.86 3.13
CA VAL A 175 4.63 -19.10 3.79
C VAL A 175 3.64 -19.64 2.76
N ALA A 176 2.59 -20.34 3.20
CA ALA A 176 1.52 -20.77 2.30
C ALA A 176 0.75 -19.53 1.77
N PRO A 177 0.55 -19.38 0.45
CA PRO A 177 -0.29 -18.33 -0.12
C PRO A 177 -1.71 -18.41 0.44
N ARG A 178 -2.19 -17.30 1.01
CA ARG A 178 -3.54 -17.15 1.58
C ARG A 178 -3.96 -15.69 1.46
N GLY A 179 -5.19 -15.43 1.05
CA GLY A 179 -5.74 -14.08 0.98
C GLY A 179 -7.21 -14.13 0.63
N ASN A 180 -8.02 -13.33 1.33
CA ASN A 180 -9.44 -13.21 1.04
C ASN A 180 -9.68 -11.93 0.24
N PHE A 181 -10.18 -12.04 -0.99
CA PHE A 181 -10.52 -10.90 -1.84
C PHE A 181 -12.00 -10.49 -1.76
N ASP A 182 -12.76 -11.00 -0.80
CA ASP A 182 -14.15 -10.60 -0.56
C ASP A 182 -14.26 -9.08 -0.41
N GLY A 183 -15.21 -8.48 -1.13
CA GLY A 183 -15.40 -7.03 -1.20
C GLY A 183 -14.56 -6.33 -2.26
N LEU A 184 -13.64 -7.02 -2.96
CA LEU A 184 -12.91 -6.46 -4.10
C LEU A 184 -13.85 -6.32 -5.30
N GLU A 185 -14.26 -5.09 -5.58
CA GLU A 185 -15.09 -4.81 -6.75
C GLU A 185 -14.65 -3.51 -7.42
N CYS A 186 -14.43 -3.57 -8.74
CA CYS A 186 -14.24 -2.39 -9.56
C CYS A 186 -15.60 -1.92 -10.10
N ARG A 187 -16.32 -1.13 -9.29
CA ARG A 187 -17.62 -0.53 -9.67
C ARG A 187 -17.49 0.78 -10.47
N TRP A 188 -16.26 1.22 -10.69
CA TRP A 188 -15.95 2.49 -11.35
C TRP A 188 -16.24 2.41 -12.85
N GLN A 189 -17.12 3.30 -13.33
CA GLN A 189 -17.31 3.61 -14.75
C GLN A 189 -16.58 4.90 -15.09
N ASP A 190 -16.05 5.03 -16.31
CA ASP A 190 -15.33 6.24 -16.70
C ASP A 190 -16.15 7.50 -16.37
N ILE A 191 -15.57 8.44 -15.61
CA ILE A 191 -16.22 9.74 -15.35
C ILE A 191 -16.09 10.56 -16.63
N PRO A 192 -17.18 10.87 -17.32
CA PRO A 192 -17.09 11.75 -18.48
C PRO A 192 -16.63 13.14 -18.01
N SER A 193 -15.69 13.75 -18.73
CA SER A 193 -15.37 15.15 -18.50
C SER A 193 -16.62 16.01 -18.79
N PRO A 194 -17.00 16.93 -17.90
CA PRO A 194 -18.06 17.90 -18.18
C PRO A 194 -17.77 18.76 -19.43
N HIS A 195 -16.50 18.87 -19.84
CA HIS A 195 -16.03 19.76 -20.90
C HIS A 195 -15.19 19.06 -21.97
N GLY A 196 -15.28 17.73 -22.09
CA GLY A 196 -14.56 16.94 -23.10
C GLY A 196 -13.10 16.61 -22.77
N GLU A 197 -12.45 17.36 -21.87
CA GLU A 197 -11.07 17.11 -21.43
C GLU A 197 -10.95 17.18 -19.89
N THR A 198 -10.06 16.37 -19.31
CA THR A 198 -9.69 16.44 -17.89
C THR A 198 -8.19 16.69 -17.81
N VAL A 199 -7.79 17.80 -17.19
CA VAL A 199 -6.38 18.18 -17.02
C VAL A 199 -5.93 17.87 -15.60
N SER A 200 -4.78 17.22 -15.44
CA SER A 200 -4.11 17.01 -14.16
C SER A 200 -2.69 17.55 -14.21
N VAL A 201 -2.28 18.25 -13.17
CA VAL A 201 -0.92 18.79 -13.01
C VAL A 201 -0.24 18.08 -11.84
N MET A 202 0.86 17.40 -12.12
CA MET A 202 1.73 16.85 -11.08
C MET A 202 2.80 17.87 -10.73
N VAL A 203 2.81 18.32 -9.48
CA VAL A 203 3.86 19.20 -8.94
C VAL A 203 4.82 18.34 -8.12
N ARG A 204 6.11 18.45 -8.39
CA ARG A 204 7.18 17.80 -7.61
C ARG A 204 7.76 18.77 -6.60
#